data_AF-A0A0B8NTS8-F1
#
_entry.id   AF-A0A0B8NTS8-F1
#
_cell.length_a   1.000
_cell.length_b   1.000
_cell.length_c   1.000
_cell.angle_alpha   90.00
_cell.angle_beta   90.00
_cell.angle_gamma   90.00
#
_symmetry.space_group_name_H-M   'P 1'
#
loop_
_entity.id
_entity.type
_entity.pdbx_description
1 polymer ?
#
loop_
_entity_poly.entity_id
_entity_poly.type
_entity_poly.pdbx_seq_one_letter_code
_entity_poly.pdbx_strand_id
1 'polypeptide(L)' 'MSYIEGYHLLETTIHPEQEISYPDPHHFVVKAKVNHTEELKWWLMSLSDISEVIGPNFLRRELTESLEKAVRQYQSN' A
#
# COMPACT_ATOMS: atom_id res chain seq x y z
N MET A 1 -14.25 18.41 -6.50
CA MET A 1 -13.12 17.95 -5.68
C MET A 1 -12.69 16.61 -6.27
N SER A 2 -11.48 16.50 -6.82
CA SER A 2 -10.99 15.17 -7.24
C SER A 2 -10.70 14.39 -5.97
N TYR A 3 -11.41 13.29 -5.75
CA TYR A 3 -11.08 12.38 -4.66
C TYR A 3 -9.72 11.77 -4.99
N ILE A 4 -8.73 12.02 -4.14
CA ILE A 4 -7.46 11.31 -4.20
C ILE A 4 -7.76 9.91 -3.64
N GLU A 5 -7.60 8.87 -4.46
CA GLU A 5 -7.74 7.50 -3.98
C GLU A 5 -6.76 7.26 -2.82
N GLY A 6 -7.21 6.56 -1.77
CA GLY A 6 -6.41 6.35 -0.57
C GLY A 6 -6.42 7.49 0.45
N TYR A 7 -7.16 8.60 0.25
CA TYR A 7 -7.19 9.73 1.21
C TYR A 7 -7.57 9.31 2.65
N HIS A 8 -8.37 8.24 2.81
CA HIS A 8 -8.72 7.67 4.11
C HIS A 8 -7.49 7.23 4.94
N LEU A 9 -6.33 6.99 4.31
CA LEU A 9 -5.05 6.71 4.97
C LEU A 9 -4.48 7.91 5.74
N LEU A 10 -4.97 9.10 5.43
CA LEU A 10 -4.67 10.34 6.17
C LEU A 10 -5.61 10.53 7.35
N GLU A 11 -6.84 10.01 7.25
CA GLU A 11 -7.86 10.09 8.30
C GLU A 11 -7.62 9.03 9.39
N THR A 12 -7.28 7.81 8.99
CA THR A 12 -6.94 6.71 9.89
C THR A 12 -5.47 6.32 9.71
N THR A 13 -4.61 6.89 10.55
CA THR A 13 -3.17 6.69 10.47
C THR A 13 -2.77 5.25 10.79
N ILE A 14 -1.85 4.67 10.01
CA ILE A 14 -1.30 3.32 10.31
C ILE A 14 -0.38 3.34 11.55
N HIS A 15 0.24 4.48 11.82
CA HIS A 15 1.11 4.70 12.97
C HIS A 15 1.06 6.17 13.42
N PRO A 16 1.15 6.47 14.72
CA PRO A 16 1.13 7.86 15.20
C PRO A 16 2.24 8.75 14.63
N GLU A 17 3.39 8.16 14.32
CA GLU A 17 4.56 8.84 13.75
C GLU A 17 4.60 8.72 12.21
N GLN A 18 3.46 8.53 11.53
CA GLN A 18 3.45 8.54 10.07
C GLN A 18 3.75 9.94 9.53
N GLU A 19 4.60 10.01 8.51
CA GLU A 19 4.94 11.22 7.77
C GLU A 19 4.26 11.17 6.39
N ILE A 20 3.75 12.32 5.94
CA ILE A 20 3.13 12.48 4.63
C ILE A 20 3.95 13.45 3.80
N SER A 21 4.21 13.11 2.55
CA SER A 21 4.79 14.03 1.56
C SER A 21 4.00 14.00 0.25
N TYR A 22 4.06 15.09 -0.50
CA TYR A 22 3.29 15.27 -1.73
C TYR A 22 4.28 15.45 -2.90
N PRO A 23 4.69 14.36 -3.56
CA PRO A 23 5.66 14.44 -4.65
C PRO A 23 5.10 15.19 -5.88
N ASP A 24 3.77 15.18 -6.04
CA ASP A 24 3.06 15.88 -7.10
C ASP A 24 1.59 16.18 -6.68
N PRO A 25 0.79 16.92 -7.49
CA PRO A 25 -0.58 17.29 -7.14
C PRO A 25 -1.59 16.14 -7.07
N HIS A 26 -1.24 14.93 -7.53
CA HIS A 26 -2.13 13.79 -7.64
C HIS A 26 -1.80 12.66 -6.66
N HIS A 27 -0.57 12.62 -6.13
CA HIS A 27 -0.12 11.56 -5.23
C HIS A 27 0.35 12.10 -3.89
N PHE A 28 0.33 11.22 -2.89
CA PHE A 28 1.00 11.41 -1.62
C PHE A 28 1.75 10.14 -1.24
N VAL A 29 2.83 10.30 -0.48
CA VAL A 29 3.63 9.20 0.05
C VAL A 29 3.44 9.16 1.55
N VAL A 30 2.98 8.00 2.03
CA VAL A 30 2.94 7.67 3.45
C VAL A 30 4.23 6.98 3.82
N LYS A 31 4.93 7.50 4.84
CA LYS A 31 6.10 6.87 5.42
C LYS A 31 5.84 6.64 6.90
N ALA A 32 5.95 5.39 7.33
CA ALA A 32 5.77 5.03 8.74
C ALA A 32 6.75 3.93 9.12
N LYS A 33 7.16 3.91 10.39
CA LYS A 33 7.88 2.77 10.97
C LYS A 33 6.86 1.87 11.65
N VAL A 34 6.69 0.68 11.11
CA VAL A 34 5.74 -0.32 11.62
C VAL A 34 6.41 -1.69 11.69
N ASN A 35 5.86 -2.58 12.49
CA ASN A 35 6.32 -3.97 12.55
C ASN A 35 5.98 -4.68 11.23
N HIS A 36 6.91 -5.49 10.72
CA HIS A 36 6.65 -6.35 9.57
C HIS A 36 5.88 -7.58 10.04
N THR A 37 4.57 -7.60 9.81
CA THR A 37 3.67 -8.69 10.19
C THR A 37 2.78 -9.11 9.02
N GLU A 38 2.12 -10.26 9.13
CA GLU A 38 1.14 -10.70 8.12
C GLU A 38 -0.08 -9.77 8.07
N GLU A 39 -0.49 -9.18 9.20
CA GLU A 39 -1.57 -8.19 9.23
C GLU A 39 -1.23 -6.95 8.40
N LEU A 40 0.02 -6.46 8.51
CA LEU A 40 0.50 -5.37 7.64
C LEU A 40 0.41 -5.78 6.16
N LYS A 41 0.84 -7.01 5.84
CA LYS A 41 0.79 -7.52 4.47
C LYS A 41 -0.65 -7.59 3.95
N TRP A 42 -1.60 -8.13 4.71
CA TRP A 42 -3.01 -8.19 4.32
C TRP A 42 -3.62 -6.81 4.15
N TRP A 43 -3.29 -5.90 5.06
CA TRP A 43 -3.73 -4.52 4.98
C TRP A 43 -3.24 -3.85 3.69
N LEU A 44 -1.94 -3.97 3.37
CA LEU A 44 -1.39 -3.44 2.11
C LEU A 44 -2.01 -4.10 0.88
N MET A 45 -2.24 -5.42 0.90
CA MET A 45 -2.89 -6.14 -0.19
C MET A 45 -4.32 -5.64 -0.45
N SER A 46 -5.05 -5.25 0.61
CA SER A 46 -6.40 -4.70 0.48
C SER A 46 -6.47 -3.33 -0.21
N LEU A 47 -5.32 -2.66 -0.35
CA LEU A 47 -5.15 -1.34 -0.97
C LEU A 47 -4.36 -1.42 -2.30
N SER A 48 -4.07 -2.63 -2.78
CA SER A 48 -3.08 -2.86 -3.84
C SER A 48 -3.50 -2.39 -5.24
N ASP A 49 -4.77 -2.11 -5.45
CA ASP A 49 -5.32 -1.54 -6.67
C ASP A 49 -5.19 -0.01 -6.75
N ILE A 50 -5.04 0.65 -5.59
CA ILE A 50 -4.97 2.12 -5.47
C ILE A 50 -3.65 2.63 -4.86
N SER A 51 -2.71 1.73 -4.54
CA SER A 51 -1.45 2.10 -3.90
C SER A 51 -0.30 1.20 -4.34
N GLU A 52 0.94 1.70 -4.18
CA GLU A 52 2.15 0.90 -4.35
C GLU A 52 3.09 1.00 -3.15
N VAL A 53 3.80 -0.09 -2.87
CA VAL A 53 4.90 -0.09 -1.89
C VAL A 53 6.16 0.41 -2.58
N ILE A 54 6.60 1.61 -2.23
CA ILE A 54 7.87 2.20 -2.71
C ILE A 54 9.07 1.50 -2.06
N GLY A 55 8.99 1.21 -0.77
CA GLY A 55 10.03 0.49 -0.04
C GLY A 55 9.58 0.05 1.34
N PRO A 56 10.35 -0.83 2.01
CA PRO A 56 11.61 -1.41 1.53
C PRO A 56 11.42 -2.45 0.42
N ASN A 57 12.47 -2.69 -0.38
CA ASN A 57 12.41 -3.57 -1.57
C ASN A 57 11.91 -4.99 -1.27
N PHE A 58 12.21 -5.55 -0.10
CA PHE A 58 11.73 -6.89 0.25
C PHE A 58 10.21 -6.92 0.37
N LEU A 59 9.61 -5.89 0.99
CA LEU A 59 8.16 -5.80 1.16
C LEU A 59 7.46 -5.63 -0.18
N ARG A 60 8.03 -4.81 -1.08
CA ARG A 60 7.53 -4.69 -2.46
C ARG A 60 7.49 -6.05 -3.16
N ARG A 61 8.57 -6.85 -3.05
CA ARG A 61 8.63 -8.20 -3.65
C ARG A 61 7.58 -9.14 -3.06
N GLU A 62 7.39 -9.14 -1.73
CA GLU A 62 6.39 -9.98 -1.08
C GLU A 62 4.97 -9.71 -1.59
N LEU A 63 4.62 -8.43 -1.80
CA LEU A 63 3.33 -8.05 -2.36
C LEU A 63 3.22 -8.46 -3.83
N THR A 64 4.26 -8.19 -4.64
CA THR A 64 4.28 -8.62 -6.06
C THR A 64 4.04 -10.12 -6.19
N GLU A 65 4.74 -10.95 -5.42
CA GLU A 65 4.56 -12.42 -5.45
C GLU A 65 3.14 -12.84 -5.05
N SER A 66 2.56 -12.20 -4.03
CA SER A 66 1.19 -12.46 -3.60
C SER A 66 0.16 -12.06 -4.66
N LEU A 67 0.33 -10.90 -5.29
CA LEU A 67 -0.56 -10.39 -6.34
C LEU A 67 -0.47 -11.24 -7.61
N GLU A 68 0.72 -11.64 -8.02
CA GLU A 68 0.89 -12.55 -9.16
C GLU A 68 0.22 -13.91 -8.92
N LYS A 69 0.31 -14.44 -7.69
CA LYS A 69 -0.42 -15.67 -7.30
C LYS A 69 -1.92 -15.47 -7.42
N ALA A 70 -2.44 -14.33 -6.95
CA ALA A 70 -3.86 -14.01 -7.06
C ALA A 70 -4.30 -13.91 -8.53
N VAL A 71 -3.58 -13.16 -9.35
CA VAL A 71 -3.86 -13.03 -10.79
C VAL A 71 -3.91 -14.40 -11.48
N ARG A 72 -2.94 -15.29 -11.21
CA ARG A 72 -2.95 -16.66 -11.76
C ARG A 72 -4.19 -17.45 -11.38
N GLN A 73 -4.71 -17.31 -10.16
CA GLN A 73 -5.94 -18.01 -9.74
C GLN A 73 -7.16 -17.57 -10.55
N TYR A 74 -7.28 -16.27 -10.87
CA TYR A 74 -8.42 -15.75 -11.62
C TYR A 74 -8.29 -15.89 -13.14
N GLN A 75 -7.06 -15.97 -13.67
CA GLN A 75 -6.79 -16.12 -15.11
C GLN A 75 -6.73 -17.56 -15.60
N SER A 76 -6.65 -18.56 -14.70
CA SER A 76 -6.53 -19.98 -15.09
C SER A 76 -7.87 -20.65 -15.46
N ASN A 77 -8.83 -19.89 -16.01
CA ASN A 77 -10.10 -20.39 -16.52
C ASN A 77 -10.11 -20.42 -18.05
#